data_AF-A0A838DF48-F1
#
_entry.id   AF-A0A838DF48-F1
#
_cell.length_a   1.000
_cell.length_b   1.000
_cell.length_c   1.000
_cell.angle_alpha   90.00
_cell.angle_beta   90.00
_cell.angle_gamma   90.00
#
_symmetry.space_group_name_H-M   'P 1'
#
loop_
_entity.id
_entity.type
_entity.pdbx_description
1 polymer ?
#
loop_
_entity_poly.entity_id
_entity_poly.type
_entity_poly.pdbx_seq_one_letter_code
_entity_poly.pdbx_strand_id
1 'polypeptide(L)'
;MENRDRPNQPRFYFSLPRLIVKLRGGNARRSERSWAEANIVGTMVHAIVFVFAGRLLLADMPAWKQMLLLLPVIVLVLLSWMAFFYLSTQLIWLVRRAGLFRDLPNFRIHSVIIGIIVTAFAWQLVLAGSWTRMLGLVWIGAVLLNHIAAALLILTHADQSAAG
;
A
#
# COMPACT_ATOMS: atom_id res chain seq x y z
N MET A 1 -0.14 11.60 39.46
CA MET A 1 0.02 10.20 39.00
C MET A 1 -0.21 10.15 37.50
N GLU A 2 0.57 9.38 36.77
CA GLU A 2 0.60 9.39 35.30
C GLU A 2 -0.35 8.33 34.72
N ASN A 3 -1.35 8.73 33.95
CA ASN A 3 -2.35 7.81 33.40
C ASN A 3 -1.78 7.05 32.19
N ARG A 4 -1.20 5.86 32.46
CA ARG A 4 -0.45 5.06 31.49
C ARG A 4 -1.29 4.07 30.65
N ASP A 5 -2.61 4.05 30.81
CA ASP A 5 -3.49 3.14 30.07
C ASP A 5 -4.12 3.78 28.82
N ARG A 6 -3.27 4.13 27.85
CA ARG A 6 -3.71 4.21 26.45
C ARG A 6 -3.47 2.84 25.79
N PRO A 7 -4.52 2.01 25.58
CA PRO A 7 -4.34 0.70 24.98
C PRO A 7 -3.71 0.84 23.59
N ASN A 8 -2.69 0.02 23.31
CA ASN A 8 -1.94 0.03 22.05
C ASN A 8 -2.88 -0.05 20.84
N GLN A 9 -3.09 1.08 20.14
CA GLN A 9 -3.97 1.13 18.98
C GLN A 9 -3.41 0.23 17.85
N PRO A 10 -4.13 -0.84 17.44
CA PRO A 10 -3.57 -1.83 16.51
C PRO A 10 -3.46 -1.25 15.10
N ARG A 11 -2.21 -1.05 14.66
CA ARG A 11 -1.86 -0.35 13.41
C ARG A 11 -2.00 -1.27 12.18
N PHE A 12 -3.22 -1.44 11.69
CA PHE A 12 -3.49 -2.18 10.44
C PHE A 12 -2.95 -1.46 9.18
N TYR A 13 -2.46 -2.23 8.21
CA TYR A 13 -2.19 -1.81 6.83
C TYR A 13 -3.28 -2.31 5.84
N PHE A 14 -3.77 -3.56 6.02
CA PHE A 14 -4.82 -4.18 5.21
C PHE A 14 -5.97 -4.70 6.10
N SER A 15 -7.17 -4.76 5.54
CA SER A 15 -8.45 -5.21 6.12
C SER A 15 -8.87 -6.61 5.66
N LEU A 16 -8.40 -7.06 4.49
CA LEU A 16 -8.68 -8.38 3.92
C LEU A 16 -8.45 -9.57 4.90
N PRO A 17 -7.29 -9.68 5.59
CA PRO A 17 -7.00 -10.81 6.47
C PRO A 17 -7.93 -10.88 7.70
N ARG A 18 -8.30 -9.72 8.27
CA ARG A 18 -9.28 -9.62 9.35
C ARG A 18 -10.62 -10.21 8.97
N LEU A 19 -11.11 -9.95 7.75
CA LEU A 19 -12.38 -10.46 7.28
C LEU A 19 -12.33 -11.99 7.19
N ILE A 20 -11.26 -12.55 6.59
CA ILE A 20 -11.07 -14.00 6.46
C ILE A 20 -11.01 -14.67 7.85
N VAL A 21 -10.33 -14.06 8.82
CA VAL A 21 -10.25 -14.59 10.19
C VAL A 21 -11.59 -14.47 10.93
N LYS A 22 -12.31 -13.33 10.82
CA LYS A 22 -13.66 -13.15 11.40
C LYS A 22 -14.66 -14.16 10.81
N LEU A 23 -14.61 -14.40 9.49
CA LEU A 23 -15.45 -15.38 8.79
C LEU A 23 -15.12 -16.84 9.14
N ARG A 24 -13.89 -17.15 9.55
CA ARG A 24 -13.48 -18.48 10.05
C ARG A 24 -13.72 -18.68 11.55
N GLY A 25 -14.49 -17.80 12.21
CA GLY A 25 -14.71 -17.83 13.67
C GLY A 25 -13.45 -17.55 14.50
N GLY A 26 -12.36 -17.09 13.87
CA GLY A 26 -11.08 -16.84 14.52
C GLY A 26 -11.03 -15.48 15.21
N ASN A 27 -10.29 -15.39 16.31
CA ASN A 27 -10.14 -14.14 17.04
C ASN A 27 -9.26 -13.15 16.25
N ALA A 28 -9.89 -12.12 15.67
CA ALA A 28 -9.27 -11.20 14.71
C ALA A 28 -8.02 -10.45 15.24
N ARG A 29 -7.86 -10.32 16.56
CA ARG A 29 -6.62 -9.80 17.19
C ARG A 29 -5.38 -10.62 16.85
N ARG A 30 -5.50 -11.95 16.63
CA ARG A 30 -4.32 -12.82 16.37
C ARG A 30 -3.72 -12.61 14.98
N SER A 31 -4.44 -11.99 14.05
CA SER A 31 -3.99 -11.63 12.70
C SER A 31 -3.10 -10.37 12.68
N GLU A 32 -3.05 -9.58 13.76
CA GLU A 32 -2.36 -8.28 13.85
C GLU A 32 -0.83 -8.32 13.66
N ARG A 33 -0.24 -9.51 13.48
CA ARG A 33 1.22 -9.72 13.51
C ARG A 33 1.79 -10.57 12.37
N SER A 34 1.07 -10.69 11.26
CA SER A 34 1.52 -11.45 10.08
C SER A 34 2.63 -10.69 9.32
N TRP A 35 3.88 -10.89 9.76
CA TRP A 35 5.09 -10.39 9.10
C TRP A 35 5.17 -10.81 7.62
N ALA A 36 4.67 -12.01 7.30
CA ALA A 36 4.56 -12.51 5.94
C ALA A 36 3.66 -11.63 5.06
N GLU A 37 2.47 -11.21 5.53
CA GLU A 37 1.57 -10.33 4.77
C GLU A 37 2.20 -8.96 4.49
N ALA A 38 2.86 -8.37 5.49
CA ALA A 38 3.57 -7.10 5.32
C ALA A 38 4.69 -7.20 4.27
N ASN A 39 5.46 -8.30 4.29
CA ASN A 39 6.50 -8.56 3.29
C ASN A 39 5.95 -8.87 1.89
N ILE A 40 4.81 -9.58 1.79
CA ILE A 40 4.18 -9.89 0.49
C ILE A 40 3.68 -8.59 -0.16
N VAL A 41 2.93 -7.76 0.57
CA VAL A 41 2.45 -6.46 0.07
C VAL A 41 3.63 -5.53 -0.23
N GLY A 42 4.65 -5.49 0.64
CA GLY A 42 5.86 -4.69 0.43
C GLY A 42 6.64 -5.12 -0.82
N THR A 43 6.87 -6.42 -1.02
CA THR A 43 7.52 -6.97 -2.22
C THR A 43 6.72 -6.65 -3.46
N MET A 44 5.39 -6.77 -3.40
CA MET A 44 4.51 -6.50 -4.54
C MET A 44 4.50 -5.02 -4.94
N VAL A 45 4.53 -4.09 -3.98
CA VAL A 45 4.72 -2.66 -4.22
C VAL A 45 6.03 -2.40 -4.99
N HIS A 46 7.14 -2.97 -4.51
CA HIS A 46 8.44 -2.79 -5.16
C HIS A 46 8.44 -3.40 -6.57
N ALA A 47 7.90 -4.61 -6.74
CA ALA A 47 7.81 -5.27 -8.04
C ALA A 47 7.04 -4.42 -9.07
N ILE A 48 5.91 -3.82 -8.69
CA ILE A 48 5.13 -2.93 -9.57
C ILE A 48 5.96 -1.70 -9.97
N VAL A 49 6.64 -1.06 -9.02
CA VAL A 49 7.44 0.15 -9.30
C VAL A 49 8.64 -0.18 -10.19
N PHE A 50 9.39 -1.26 -9.93
CA PHE A 50 10.54 -1.64 -10.76
C PHE A 50 10.11 -2.10 -12.16
N VAL A 51 9.01 -2.86 -12.29
CA VAL A 51 8.47 -3.26 -13.61
C VAL A 51 7.93 -2.05 -14.38
N PHE A 52 7.27 -1.10 -13.71
CA PHE A 52 6.82 0.15 -14.33
C PHE A 52 8.00 1.03 -14.78
N ALA A 53 9.00 1.24 -13.92
CA ALA A 53 10.19 2.04 -14.25
C ALA A 53 11.04 1.38 -15.35
N GLY A 54 11.27 0.07 -15.29
CA GLY A 54 11.94 -0.67 -16.35
C GLY A 54 11.20 -0.58 -17.68
N ARG A 55 9.86 -0.66 -17.68
CA ARG A 55 9.07 -0.44 -18.89
C ARG A 55 9.17 1.00 -19.40
N LEU A 56 9.04 1.99 -18.52
CA LEU A 56 9.06 3.42 -18.87
C LEU A 56 10.41 3.87 -19.45
N LEU A 57 11.51 3.28 -19.00
CA LEU A 57 12.87 3.74 -19.32
C LEU A 57 13.61 2.85 -20.33
N LEU A 58 13.24 1.57 -20.47
CA LEU A 58 14.03 0.58 -21.22
C LEU A 58 13.28 -0.14 -22.34
N ALA A 59 11.94 -0.04 -22.44
CA ALA A 59 11.15 -0.90 -23.33
C ALA A 59 11.56 -0.83 -24.81
N ASP A 60 11.82 0.37 -25.33
CA ASP A 60 12.18 0.61 -26.73
C ASP A 60 13.69 0.43 -27.02
N MET A 61 14.47 -0.02 -26.03
CA MET A 61 15.92 -0.24 -26.17
C MET A 61 16.25 -1.70 -26.49
N PRO A 62 17.31 -1.98 -27.29
CA PRO A 62 17.79 -3.35 -27.50
C PRO A 62 18.27 -3.97 -26.17
N ALA A 63 18.04 -5.28 -26.00
CA ALA A 63 18.21 -6.00 -24.73
C ALA A 63 19.58 -5.78 -24.04
N TRP A 64 20.67 -5.63 -24.79
CA TRP A 64 22.00 -5.36 -24.21
C TRP A 64 22.07 -4.00 -23.49
N LYS A 65 21.38 -2.97 -24.00
CA LYS A 65 21.24 -1.67 -23.33
C LYS A 65 20.35 -1.78 -22.11
N GLN A 66 19.26 -2.55 -22.20
CA GLN A 66 18.37 -2.80 -21.05
C GLN A 66 19.16 -3.43 -19.90
N MET A 67 20.00 -4.44 -20.20
CA MET A 67 20.86 -5.13 -19.23
C MET A 67 21.93 -4.22 -18.63
N LEU A 68 22.60 -3.39 -19.45
CA LEU A 68 23.60 -2.42 -18.98
C LEU A 68 23.00 -1.33 -18.09
N LEU A 69 21.80 -0.85 -18.43
CA LEU A 69 21.10 0.22 -17.71
C LEU A 69 20.28 -0.28 -16.52
N LEU A 70 20.18 -1.60 -16.30
CA LEU A 70 19.35 -2.19 -15.25
C LEU A 70 19.79 -1.75 -13.85
N LEU A 71 21.10 -1.70 -13.59
CA LEU A 71 21.66 -1.19 -12.33
C LEU A 71 21.43 0.33 -12.16
N PRO A 72 21.74 1.21 -13.15
CA PRO A 72 21.31 2.61 -13.13
C PRO A 72 19.82 2.83 -12.87
N VAL A 73 18.92 2.04 -13.47
CA VAL A 73 17.47 2.13 -13.23
C VAL A 73 17.11 1.73 -11.80
N ILE A 74 17.73 0.70 -11.23
CA ILE A 74 17.53 0.34 -9.82
C ILE A 74 17.92 1.50 -8.89
N VAL A 75 19.10 2.11 -9.10
CA VAL A 75 19.57 3.26 -8.32
C VAL A 75 18.63 4.46 -8.49
N LEU A 76 18.21 4.76 -9.72
CA LEU A 76 17.28 5.85 -10.02
C LEU A 76 15.92 5.67 -9.33
N VAL A 77 15.38 4.45 -9.30
CA VAL A 77 14.12 4.14 -8.60
C VAL A 77 14.27 4.31 -7.09
N LEU A 78 15.39 3.89 -6.50
CA LEU A 78 15.66 4.08 -5.06
C LEU A 78 15.81 5.56 -4.69
N LEU A 79 16.52 6.34 -5.50
CA LEU A 79 16.64 7.81 -5.33
C LEU A 79 15.28 8.51 -5.51
N SER A 80 14.50 8.08 -6.51
CA SER A 80 13.14 8.59 -6.75
C SER A 80 12.22 8.30 -5.55
N TRP A 81 12.34 7.11 -4.94
CA TRP A 81 11.66 6.77 -3.70
C TRP A 81 12.09 7.66 -2.54
N MET A 82 13.39 7.88 -2.32
CA MET A 82 13.89 8.79 -1.27
C MET A 82 13.34 10.21 -1.45
N ALA A 83 13.37 10.75 -2.66
CA ALA A 83 12.80 12.06 -2.99
C ALA A 83 11.28 12.09 -2.73
N PHE A 84 10.55 11.04 -3.11
CA PHE A 84 9.12 10.92 -2.86
C PHE A 84 8.79 10.82 -1.35
N PHE A 85 9.55 10.05 -0.57
CA PHE A 85 9.39 9.97 0.90
C PHE A 85 9.59 11.35 1.55
N TYR A 86 10.60 12.10 1.10
CA TYR A 86 10.87 13.47 1.56
C TYR A 86 9.73 14.43 1.19
N LEU A 87 9.34 14.50 -0.09
CA LEU A 87 8.28 15.39 -0.59
C LEU A 87 6.93 15.10 0.08
N SER A 88 6.59 13.82 0.26
CA SER A 88 5.38 13.42 0.99
C SER A 88 5.39 13.86 2.45
N THR A 89 6.56 13.87 3.09
CA THR A 89 6.71 14.35 4.48
C THR A 89 6.50 15.86 4.55
N GLN A 90 7.04 16.63 3.59
CA GLN A 90 6.80 18.07 3.49
C GLN A 90 5.31 18.38 3.21
N LEU A 91 4.67 17.62 2.32
CA LEU A 91 3.23 17.77 2.02
C LEU A 91 2.37 17.49 3.27
N ILE A 92 2.66 16.41 4.02
CA ILE A 92 1.97 16.10 5.28
C ILE A 92 2.14 17.23 6.30
N TRP A 93 3.33 17.82 6.40
CA TRP A 93 3.59 18.96 7.29
C TRP A 93 2.80 20.21 6.87
N LEU A 94 2.79 20.54 5.57
CA LEU A 94 2.04 21.67 5.01
C LEU A 94 0.53 21.53 5.28
N VAL A 95 -0.04 20.36 5.00
CA VAL A 95 -1.48 20.07 5.18
C VAL A 95 -1.88 20.12 6.65
N ARG A 96 -1.03 19.60 7.56
CA ARG A 96 -1.23 19.71 9.01
C ARG A 96 -1.16 21.16 9.51
N ARG A 97 -0.27 21.98 8.94
CA ARG A 97 -0.16 23.42 9.23
C ARG A 97 -1.41 24.17 8.77
N ALA A 98 -1.98 23.79 7.62
CA ALA A 98 -3.28 24.28 7.12
C ALA A 98 -4.50 23.76 7.92
N GLY A 99 -4.30 22.91 8.94
CA GLY A 99 -5.34 22.45 9.85
C GLY A 99 -5.98 21.11 9.52
N LEU A 100 -5.77 20.57 8.31
CA LEU A 100 -6.31 19.28 7.90
C LEU A 100 -5.55 18.11 8.54
N PHE A 101 -6.28 17.02 8.79
CA PHE A 101 -5.73 15.71 9.19
C PHE A 101 -4.76 15.72 10.40
N ARG A 102 -4.93 16.65 11.35
CA ARG A 102 -4.07 16.79 12.55
C ARG A 102 -3.94 15.49 13.36
N ASP A 103 -5.03 14.76 13.53
CA ASP A 103 -5.11 13.56 14.36
C ASP A 103 -4.73 12.26 13.62
N LEU A 104 -4.61 12.30 12.29
CA LEU A 104 -4.28 11.14 11.48
C LEU A 104 -2.76 10.84 11.53
N PRO A 105 -2.33 9.63 11.95
CA PRO A 105 -0.91 9.30 12.02
C PRO A 105 -0.22 9.42 10.65
N ASN A 106 0.96 10.04 10.61
CA ASN A 106 1.74 10.25 9.38
C ASN A 106 1.91 8.96 8.56
N PHE A 107 2.14 7.82 9.21
CA PHE A 107 2.28 6.53 8.53
C PHE A 107 1.02 6.12 7.75
N ARG A 108 -0.20 6.43 8.24
CA ARG A 108 -1.44 6.12 7.52
C ARG A 108 -1.58 6.98 6.27
N ILE A 109 -1.36 8.29 6.40
CA ILE A 109 -1.41 9.22 5.26
C ILE A 109 -0.39 8.80 4.21
N HIS A 110 0.84 8.49 4.63
CA HIS A 110 1.89 8.03 3.75
C HIS A 110 1.54 6.70 3.04
N SER A 111 0.96 5.74 3.76
CA SER A 111 0.49 4.46 3.18
C SER A 111 -0.59 4.65 2.12
N VAL A 112 -1.49 5.62 2.31
CA VAL A 112 -2.54 5.95 1.33
C VAL A 112 -1.94 6.59 0.08
N ILE A 113 -1.00 7.53 0.20
CA ILE A 113 -0.36 8.16 -0.97
C ILE A 113 0.45 7.11 -1.77
N ILE A 114 1.20 6.24 -1.08
CA ILE A 114 1.85 5.07 -1.73
C ILE A 114 0.82 4.20 -2.44
N GLY A 115 -0.27 3.82 -1.76
CA GLY A 115 -1.32 2.97 -2.34
C GLY A 115 -1.93 3.56 -3.61
N ILE A 116 -2.19 4.87 -3.64
CA ILE A 116 -2.71 5.58 -4.82
C ILE A 116 -1.70 5.53 -5.98
N ILE A 117 -0.44 5.88 -5.74
CA ILE A 117 0.60 5.95 -6.78
C ILE A 117 0.93 4.57 -7.35
N VAL A 118 1.10 3.56 -6.50
CA VAL A 118 1.34 2.17 -6.94
C VAL A 118 0.14 1.63 -7.72
N THR A 119 -1.09 2.01 -7.35
CA THR A 119 -2.30 1.63 -8.10
C THR A 119 -2.37 2.34 -9.46
N ALA A 120 -1.93 3.60 -9.56
CA ALA A 120 -1.82 4.30 -10.85
C ALA A 120 -0.77 3.64 -11.77
N PHE A 121 0.40 3.25 -11.24
CA PHE A 121 1.40 2.48 -11.99
C PHE A 121 0.88 1.10 -12.40
N ALA A 122 0.20 0.38 -11.51
CA ALA A 122 -0.46 -0.89 -11.80
C ALA A 122 -1.50 -0.75 -12.93
N TRP A 123 -2.30 0.33 -12.93
CA TRP A 123 -3.26 0.62 -13.99
C TRP A 123 -2.57 0.83 -15.36
N GLN A 124 -1.48 1.59 -15.40
CA GLN A 124 -0.68 1.74 -16.62
C GLN A 124 -0.10 0.40 -17.09
N LEU A 125 0.37 -0.47 -16.18
CA LEU A 125 0.83 -1.82 -16.52
C LEU A 125 -0.30 -2.73 -17.05
N VAL A 126 -1.57 -2.51 -16.68
CA VAL A 126 -2.74 -3.21 -17.24
C VAL A 126 -3.04 -2.73 -18.66
N LEU A 127 -3.12 -1.42 -18.87
CA LEU A 127 -3.40 -0.83 -20.19
C LEU A 127 -2.36 -1.24 -21.24
N ALA A 128 -1.10 -1.34 -20.84
CA ALA A 128 0.02 -1.60 -21.73
C ALA A 128 0.19 -3.07 -22.18
N GLY A 129 -0.82 -3.92 -21.95
CA GLY A 129 -1.15 -5.10 -22.77
C GLY A 129 -0.27 -6.35 -22.71
N SER A 130 0.99 -6.27 -22.27
CA SER A 130 1.93 -7.40 -22.21
C SER A 130 1.79 -8.24 -20.92
N TRP A 131 2.74 -9.14 -20.64
CA TRP A 131 2.77 -9.95 -19.41
C TRP A 131 2.64 -9.12 -18.12
N THR A 132 3.08 -7.84 -18.14
CA THR A 132 2.94 -6.91 -17.00
C THR A 132 1.48 -6.66 -16.60
N ARG A 133 0.52 -6.89 -17.52
CA ARG A 133 -0.91 -6.79 -17.26
C ARG A 133 -1.38 -7.73 -16.15
N MET A 134 -0.78 -8.92 -16.02
CA MET A 134 -1.12 -9.83 -14.92
C MET A 134 -0.73 -9.24 -13.56
N LEU A 135 0.49 -8.68 -13.41
CA LEU A 135 0.91 -8.03 -12.17
C LEU A 135 -0.01 -6.86 -11.79
N GLY A 136 -0.37 -6.02 -12.77
CA GLY A 136 -1.30 -4.92 -12.56
C GLY A 136 -2.70 -5.38 -12.12
N LEU A 137 -3.25 -6.40 -12.79
CA LEU A 137 -4.57 -6.96 -12.44
C LEU A 137 -4.60 -7.61 -11.05
N VAL A 138 -3.56 -8.36 -10.67
CA VAL A 138 -3.49 -8.97 -9.33
C VAL A 138 -3.39 -7.90 -8.25
N TRP A 139 -2.66 -6.80 -8.49
CA TRP A 139 -2.62 -5.66 -7.56
C TRP A 139 -3.98 -4.99 -7.40
N ILE A 140 -4.61 -4.63 -8.52
CA ILE A 140 -5.93 -3.96 -8.53
C ILE A 140 -6.98 -4.85 -7.86
N GLY A 141 -6.97 -6.17 -8.13
CA GLY A 141 -7.82 -7.15 -7.46
C GLY A 141 -7.58 -7.20 -5.95
N ALA A 142 -6.33 -7.25 -5.50
CA ALA A 142 -5.99 -7.22 -4.07
C ALA A 142 -6.45 -5.92 -3.38
N VAL A 143 -6.28 -4.77 -4.03
CA VAL A 143 -6.74 -3.45 -3.52
C VAL A 143 -8.27 -3.38 -3.47
N LEU A 144 -8.98 -3.86 -4.49
CA LEU A 144 -10.45 -3.92 -4.53
C LEU A 144 -11.00 -4.82 -3.41
N LEU A 145 -10.51 -6.05 -3.31
CA LEU A 145 -10.90 -6.99 -2.25
C LEU A 145 -10.61 -6.44 -0.85
N ASN A 146 -9.52 -5.68 -0.69
CA ASN A 146 -9.19 -5.02 0.57
C ASN A 146 -10.19 -3.91 0.97
N HIS A 147 -10.67 -3.13 -0.01
CA HIS A 147 -11.73 -2.12 0.21
C HIS A 147 -13.09 -2.76 0.49
N ILE A 148 -13.45 -3.84 -0.23
CA ILE A 148 -14.66 -4.62 0.05
C ILE A 148 -14.61 -5.18 1.48
N ALA A 149 -13.46 -5.74 1.89
CA ALA A 149 -13.25 -6.21 3.25
C ALA A 149 -13.29 -5.08 4.30
N ALA A 150 -12.84 -3.86 3.96
CA ALA A 150 -12.99 -2.71 4.85
C ALA A 150 -14.47 -2.33 5.04
N ALA A 151 -15.24 -2.25 3.95
CA ALA A 151 -16.67 -1.93 4.00
C ALA A 151 -17.47 -2.98 4.78
N LEU A 152 -17.27 -4.27 4.51
CA LEU A 152 -17.91 -5.36 5.25
C LEU A 152 -17.53 -5.39 6.74
N LEU A 153 -16.28 -5.04 7.07
CA LEU A 153 -15.88 -4.89 8.48
C LEU A 153 -16.56 -3.68 9.13
N ILE A 154 -16.72 -2.55 8.45
CA ILE A 154 -17.42 -1.38 9.00
C ILE A 154 -18.90 -1.73 9.26
N LEU A 155 -19.60 -2.29 8.27
CA LEU A 155 -21.00 -2.71 8.40
C LEU A 155 -21.20 -3.70 9.56
N THR A 156 -20.40 -4.77 9.62
CA THR A 156 -20.50 -5.78 10.69
C THR A 156 -19.98 -5.34 12.06
N HIS A 157 -19.53 -4.10 12.23
CA HIS A 157 -19.35 -3.48 13.57
C HIS A 157 -20.46 -2.46 13.86
N ALA A 158 -21.05 -1.83 12.85
CA ALA A 158 -22.22 -0.96 13.00
C ALA A 158 -23.42 -1.73 13.55
N ASP A 159 -23.76 -2.90 12.98
CA ASP A 159 -24.82 -3.78 13.50
C ASP A 159 -24.57 -4.17 14.96
N GLN A 160 -23.32 -4.53 15.29
CA GLN A 160 -22.91 -4.91 16.66
C GLN A 160 -22.93 -3.73 17.65
N SER A 161 -23.02 -2.49 17.15
CA SER A 161 -23.12 -1.26 17.94
C SER A 161 -24.56 -0.72 18.03
N ALA A 162 -25.51 -1.35 17.32
CA ALA A 162 -26.93 -1.00 17.32
C ALA A 162 -27.80 -2.05 18.04
N ALA A 163 -27.20 -3.17 18.45
CA ALA A 163 -27.85 -4.33 19.07
C ALA A 163 -27.45 -4.57 20.54
N GLY A 164 -26.90 -3.55 21.22
CA GLY A 164 -26.48 -3.57 22.62
C GLY A 164 -26.39 -2.18 23.23
#